data_AF-A0A524I4V9-F1
#
_entry.id   AF-A0A524I4V9-F1
#
_cell.length_a   1.000
_cell.length_b   1.000
_cell.length_c   1.000
_cell.angle_alpha   90.00
_cell.angle_beta   90.00
_cell.angle_gamma   90.00
#
_symmetry.space_group_name_H-M   'P 1'
#
loop_
_entity.id
_entity.type
_entity.pdbx_description
1 polymer ?
#
loop_
_entity_poly.entity_id
_entity_poly.type
_entity_poly.pdbx_seq_one_letter_code
_entity_poly.pdbx_strand_id
1 'polypeptide(L)'
;MVDLEEAIVARLESHGESFEVLIDPKVVNHIRDGKEVELIDYMVIDEIFKNAHKGTRASEDKLKEVFKTLDPAEIAKIIILKGEVQLTAQQRKEMLESKRLRIISTIARNAINPQTGGPHTAQRIEMAMEEAKVHIDAFKPVDLQVQYVLDKLRPLIPIRFDKIRIAVRLKADEYARCFEDMTEMGKVMKQEWQKNGDWIGVVEIPAGLRDDLFHRLNAKTHGTVETKQLK
;
A
#
# COMPACT_ATOMS: atom_id res chain seq x y z
N MET A 1 23.23 -0.29 -1.34
CA MET A 1 23.86 -0.68 -2.60
C MET A 1 23.04 -1.82 -3.17
N VAL A 2 22.48 -1.63 -4.36
CA VAL A 2 21.55 -2.56 -5.00
C VAL A 2 22.34 -3.58 -5.82
N ASP A 3 22.01 -4.86 -5.70
CA ASP A 3 22.69 -5.91 -6.47
C ASP A 3 22.29 -5.83 -7.95
N LEU A 4 23.29 -5.95 -8.83
CA LEU A 4 23.11 -5.82 -10.29
C LEU A 4 22.18 -6.90 -10.86
N GLU A 5 22.05 -8.04 -10.18
CA GLU A 5 21.15 -9.15 -10.53
C GLU A 5 19.68 -8.88 -10.20
N GLU A 6 19.40 -8.06 -9.18
CA GLU A 6 18.04 -7.68 -8.78
C GLU A 6 17.55 -6.40 -9.49
N ALA A 7 18.48 -5.70 -10.15
CA ALA A 7 18.22 -4.46 -10.85
C ALA A 7 17.29 -4.63 -12.05
N ILE A 8 16.56 -3.57 -12.37
CA ILE A 8 15.74 -3.49 -13.58
C ILE A 8 16.12 -2.29 -14.42
N VAL A 9 15.83 -2.40 -15.72
CA VAL A 9 16.09 -1.33 -16.68
C VAL A 9 14.83 -0.48 -16.82
N ALA A 10 14.93 0.81 -16.48
CA ALA A 10 13.96 1.80 -16.95
C ALA A 10 14.51 2.45 -18.22
N ARG A 11 13.69 2.51 -19.28
CA ARG A 11 14.05 3.03 -20.59
C ARG A 11 13.12 4.15 -21.02
N LEU A 12 13.68 5.22 -21.60
CA LEU A 12 12.95 6.26 -22.31
C LEU A 12 13.57 6.45 -23.69
N GLU A 13 12.75 6.40 -24.74
CA GLU A 13 13.16 6.76 -26.09
C GLU A 13 12.75 8.21 -26.38
N SER A 14 13.72 9.03 -26.81
CA SER A 14 13.48 10.43 -27.14
C SER A 14 14.52 10.93 -28.13
N HIS A 15 14.11 11.77 -29.08
CA HIS A 15 15.02 12.38 -30.08
C HIS A 15 15.86 11.35 -30.86
N GLY A 16 15.29 10.17 -31.12
CA GLY A 16 15.97 9.07 -31.82
C GLY A 16 17.05 8.35 -31.00
N GLU A 17 17.16 8.65 -29.71
CA GLU A 17 18.09 8.02 -28.78
C GLU A 17 17.33 7.28 -27.67
N SER A 18 17.96 6.23 -27.13
CA SER A 18 17.47 5.47 -25.99
C SER A 18 18.26 5.88 -24.76
N PHE A 19 17.56 6.11 -23.65
CA PHE A 19 18.14 6.42 -22.34
C PHE A 19 17.68 5.36 -21.34
N GLU A 20 18.63 4.72 -20.70
CA GLU A 20 18.43 3.58 -19.80
C GLU A 20 19.09 3.86 -18.45
N VAL A 21 18.43 3.41 -17.38
CA VAL A 21 18.98 3.45 -16.02
C VAL A 21 18.72 2.11 -15.32
N LEU A 22 19.69 1.66 -14.54
CA LEU A 22 19.59 0.47 -13.69
C LEU A 22 19.18 0.89 -12.28
N ILE A 23 18.03 0.43 -11.84
CA ILE A 23 17.42 0.81 -10.56
C ILE A 23 16.84 -0.39 -9.81
N ASP A 24 16.72 -0.26 -8.50
CA ASP A 24 15.92 -1.19 -7.67
C ASP A 24 14.43 -1.10 -8.06
N PRO A 25 13.74 -2.22 -8.32
CA PRO A 25 12.30 -2.25 -8.60
C PRO A 25 11.41 -1.50 -7.60
N LYS A 26 11.80 -1.45 -6.32
CA LYS A 26 11.04 -0.80 -5.24
C LYS A 26 10.87 0.70 -5.51
N VAL A 27 11.91 1.36 -6.06
CA VAL A 27 11.89 2.81 -6.26
C VAL A 27 10.88 3.25 -7.31
N VAL A 28 10.58 2.38 -8.29
CA VAL A 28 9.60 2.65 -9.33
C VAL A 28 8.22 2.94 -8.74
N ASN A 29 7.79 2.13 -7.77
CA ASN A 29 6.52 2.36 -7.08
C ASN A 29 6.57 3.65 -6.27
N HIS A 30 7.66 3.91 -5.53
CA HIS A 30 7.79 5.12 -4.72
C HIS A 30 7.68 6.41 -5.57
N ILE A 31 8.41 6.47 -6.68
CA ILE A 31 8.40 7.61 -7.59
C ILE A 31 7.03 7.78 -8.25
N ARG A 32 6.39 6.70 -8.71
CA ARG A 32 5.06 6.76 -9.36
C ARG A 32 3.92 7.05 -8.37
N ASP A 33 4.07 6.65 -7.11
CA ASP A 33 3.16 7.00 -6.01
C ASP A 33 3.36 8.45 -5.53
N GLY A 34 4.33 9.18 -6.08
CA GLY A 34 4.62 10.57 -5.71
C GLY A 34 5.35 10.73 -4.38
N LYS A 35 5.97 9.67 -3.86
CA LYS A 35 6.80 9.75 -2.65
C LYS A 35 8.15 10.38 -2.98
N GLU A 36 8.61 11.26 -2.10
CA GLU A 36 9.97 11.78 -2.16
C GLU A 36 10.95 10.70 -1.68
N VAL A 37 11.89 10.33 -2.53
CA VAL A 37 12.95 9.35 -2.25
C VAL A 37 14.25 9.87 -2.85
N GLU A 38 15.36 9.61 -2.16
CA GLU A 38 16.70 9.86 -2.69
C GLU A 38 17.01 8.81 -3.76
N LEU A 39 16.75 9.15 -5.03
CA LEU A 39 16.81 8.19 -6.14
C LEU A 39 18.21 7.60 -6.33
N ILE A 40 19.24 8.35 -5.95
CA ILE A 40 20.65 7.92 -6.01
C ILE A 40 20.87 6.61 -5.24
N ASP A 41 20.23 6.43 -4.08
CA ASP A 41 20.37 5.22 -3.25
C ASP A 41 19.80 3.96 -3.90
N TYR A 42 18.91 4.14 -4.87
CA TYR A 42 18.24 3.08 -5.60
C TYR A 42 18.81 2.87 -6.99
N MET A 43 19.75 3.71 -7.44
CA MET A 43 20.51 3.49 -8.65
C MET A 43 21.62 2.47 -8.36
N VAL A 44 21.81 1.51 -9.27
CA VAL A 44 22.93 0.56 -9.14
C VAL A 44 24.24 1.27 -9.46
N ILE A 45 24.20 2.15 -10.45
CA ILE A 45 25.28 3.00 -10.91
C ILE A 45 24.66 4.37 -11.18
N ASP A 46 25.29 5.42 -10.69
CA ASP A 46 24.84 6.81 -10.79
C ASP A 46 25.06 7.40 -12.21
N GLU A 47 24.67 6.65 -13.23
CA GLU A 47 24.91 6.97 -14.64
C GLU A 47 23.71 6.61 -15.51
N ILE A 48 23.56 7.38 -16.60
CA ILE A 48 22.55 7.15 -17.62
C ILE A 48 23.21 6.50 -18.84
N PHE A 49 22.66 5.36 -19.23
CA PHE A 49 23.17 4.54 -20.32
C PHE A 49 22.38 4.79 -21.60
N LYS A 50 23.03 4.66 -22.75
CA LYS A 50 22.35 4.41 -24.03
C LYS A 50 21.87 2.95 -24.11
N ASN A 51 22.69 2.05 -23.56
CA ASN A 51 22.37 0.64 -23.41
C ASN A 51 23.06 0.11 -22.15
N ALA A 52 22.28 -0.15 -21.10
CA ALA A 52 22.77 -0.60 -19.80
C ALA A 52 23.41 -2.00 -19.88
N HIS A 53 22.83 -2.91 -20.67
CA HIS A 53 23.34 -4.28 -20.82
C HIS A 53 24.71 -4.33 -21.50
N LYS A 54 24.99 -3.38 -22.41
CA LYS A 54 26.28 -3.21 -23.09
C LYS A 54 27.22 -2.24 -22.38
N GLY A 55 26.80 -1.64 -21.25
CA GLY A 55 27.57 -0.63 -20.52
C GLY A 55 27.87 0.65 -21.33
N THR A 56 27.07 0.93 -22.37
CA THR A 56 27.31 2.10 -23.24
C THR A 56 26.64 3.33 -22.62
N ARG A 57 27.44 4.35 -22.25
CA ARG A 57 26.95 5.60 -21.64
C ARG A 57 26.25 6.50 -22.64
N ALA A 58 25.24 7.24 -22.18
CA ALA A 58 24.65 8.33 -22.97
C ALA A 58 25.63 9.51 -23.02
N SER A 59 25.70 10.22 -24.15
CA SER A 59 26.57 11.40 -24.27
C SER A 59 25.96 12.61 -23.54
N GLU A 60 26.80 13.42 -22.91
CA GLU A 60 26.36 14.63 -22.19
C GLU A 60 25.58 15.59 -23.08
N ASP A 61 25.98 15.74 -24.35
CA ASP A 61 25.29 16.60 -25.31
C ASP A 61 23.83 16.18 -25.49
N LYS A 62 23.58 14.85 -25.58
CA LYS A 62 22.23 14.30 -25.74
C LYS A 62 21.43 14.39 -24.44
N LEU A 63 22.06 14.19 -23.29
CA LEU A 63 21.41 14.38 -22.00
C LEU A 63 20.95 15.82 -21.80
N LYS A 64 21.82 16.81 -22.08
CA LYS A 64 21.46 18.23 -22.04
C LYS A 64 20.40 18.59 -23.08
N GLU A 65 20.46 18.02 -24.28
CA GLU A 65 19.47 18.26 -25.32
C GLU A 65 18.06 17.83 -24.87
N VAL A 66 17.94 16.61 -24.32
CA VAL A 66 16.65 15.98 -23.99
C VAL A 66 16.13 16.39 -22.61
N PHE A 67 16.97 16.33 -21.58
CA PHE A 67 16.56 16.50 -20.19
C PHE A 67 16.86 17.89 -19.62
N LYS A 68 17.67 18.70 -20.32
CA LYS A 68 18.12 20.04 -19.87
C LYS A 68 18.94 20.03 -18.57
N THR A 69 19.36 18.87 -18.11
CA THR A 69 20.17 18.65 -16.90
C THR A 69 21.18 17.52 -17.18
N LEU A 70 22.23 17.46 -16.35
CA LEU A 70 23.18 16.34 -16.32
C LEU A 70 23.08 15.53 -15.02
N ASP A 71 22.20 15.92 -14.09
CA ASP A 71 22.01 15.20 -12.85
C ASP A 71 21.39 13.82 -13.13
N PRO A 72 22.13 12.71 -12.88
CA PRO A 72 21.64 11.36 -13.11
C PRO A 72 20.34 11.06 -12.35
N ALA A 73 20.16 11.59 -11.13
CA ALA A 73 18.97 11.36 -10.34
C ALA A 73 17.75 12.09 -10.93
N GLU A 74 17.89 13.34 -11.38
CA GLU A 74 16.80 14.05 -12.05
C GLU A 74 16.41 13.35 -13.36
N ILE A 75 17.40 12.93 -14.15
CA ILE A 75 17.17 12.23 -15.42
C ILE A 75 16.49 10.89 -15.16
N ALA A 76 16.98 10.09 -14.21
CA ALA A 76 16.40 8.81 -13.86
C ALA A 76 14.93 8.95 -13.40
N LYS A 77 14.61 10.00 -12.63
CA LYS A 77 13.21 10.30 -12.24
C LYS A 77 12.33 10.54 -13.47
N ILE A 78 12.82 11.30 -14.46
CA ILE A 78 12.09 11.54 -15.71
C ILE A 78 11.89 10.23 -16.49
N ILE A 79 12.94 9.40 -16.60
CA ILE A 79 12.89 8.10 -17.27
C ILE A 79 11.87 7.17 -16.60
N ILE A 80 11.84 7.10 -15.27
CA ILE A 80 10.89 6.25 -14.52
C ILE A 80 9.44 6.70 -14.73
N LEU A 81 9.19 8.02 -14.76
CA LEU A 81 7.85 8.60 -14.85
C LEU A 81 7.29 8.57 -16.28
N LYS A 82 8.13 8.87 -17.28
CA LYS A 82 7.70 9.00 -18.69
C LYS A 82 8.04 7.80 -19.56
N GLY A 83 8.99 6.98 -19.14
CA GLY A 83 9.46 5.81 -19.86
C GLY A 83 8.78 4.51 -19.44
N GLU A 84 9.36 3.42 -19.92
CA GLU A 84 8.94 2.06 -19.66
C GLU A 84 9.91 1.36 -18.71
N VAL A 85 9.35 0.58 -17.79
CA VAL A 85 10.14 -0.21 -16.84
C VAL A 85 10.11 -1.68 -17.28
N GLN A 86 11.27 -2.22 -17.60
CA GLN A 86 11.44 -3.59 -18.07
C GLN A 86 11.61 -4.52 -16.87
N LEU A 87 10.61 -5.36 -16.64
CA LEU A 87 10.64 -6.40 -15.62
C LEU A 87 10.88 -7.75 -16.27
N THR A 88 11.69 -8.60 -15.62
CA THR A 88 11.69 -10.04 -15.94
C THR A 88 10.32 -10.66 -15.65
N ALA A 89 10.04 -11.83 -16.23
CA ALA A 89 8.80 -12.55 -15.98
C ALA A 89 8.61 -12.89 -14.48
N GLN A 90 9.71 -13.24 -13.79
CA GLN A 90 9.70 -13.58 -12.37
C GLN A 90 9.41 -12.35 -11.51
N GLN A 91 10.13 -11.24 -11.71
CA GLN A 91 9.90 -9.99 -10.98
C GLN A 91 8.47 -9.47 -11.20
N ARG A 92 7.96 -9.54 -12.44
CA ARG A 92 6.58 -9.15 -12.74
C ARG A 92 5.58 -10.00 -11.96
N LYS A 93 5.78 -11.32 -11.89
CA LYS A 93 4.91 -12.22 -11.13
C LYS A 93 4.93 -11.87 -9.64
N GLU A 94 6.10 -11.71 -9.05
CA GLU A 94 6.26 -11.37 -7.63
C GLU A 94 5.60 -10.03 -7.27
N MET A 95 5.79 -9.01 -8.11
CA MET A 95 5.15 -7.70 -7.93
C MET A 95 3.63 -7.79 -8.01
N LEU A 96 3.09 -8.57 -8.95
CA LEU A 96 1.65 -8.77 -9.10
C LEU A 96 1.07 -9.50 -7.89
N GLU A 97 1.70 -10.59 -7.44
CA GLU A 97 1.28 -11.33 -6.25
C GLU A 97 1.32 -10.46 -4.99
N SER A 98 2.42 -9.73 -4.78
CA SER A 98 2.54 -8.81 -3.64
C SER A 98 1.45 -7.73 -3.67
N LYS A 99 1.19 -7.11 -4.82
CA LYS A 99 0.10 -6.13 -4.95
C LYS A 99 -1.28 -6.76 -4.75
N ARG A 100 -1.50 -7.97 -5.26
CA ARG A 100 -2.74 -8.72 -5.07
C ARG A 100 -3.03 -8.94 -3.59
N LEU A 101 -2.06 -9.46 -2.84
CA LEU A 101 -2.21 -9.68 -1.40
C LEU A 101 -2.48 -8.36 -0.64
N ARG A 102 -1.79 -7.28 -1.00
CA ARG A 102 -2.03 -5.95 -0.41
C ARG A 102 -3.43 -5.41 -0.70
N ILE A 103 -3.92 -5.56 -1.92
CA ILE A 103 -5.29 -5.16 -2.30
C ILE A 103 -6.32 -5.98 -1.51
N ILE A 104 -6.17 -7.30 -1.46
CA ILE A 104 -7.05 -8.20 -0.70
C ILE A 104 -7.09 -7.80 0.77
N SER A 105 -5.91 -7.63 1.40
CA SER A 105 -5.79 -7.22 2.79
C SER A 105 -6.44 -5.85 3.05
N THR A 106 -6.22 -4.89 2.15
CA THR A 106 -6.81 -3.54 2.26
C THR A 106 -8.32 -3.61 2.18
N ILE A 107 -8.88 -4.39 1.25
CA ILE A 107 -10.34 -4.54 1.13
C ILE A 107 -10.89 -5.26 2.36
N ALA A 108 -10.28 -6.35 2.81
CA ALA A 108 -10.73 -7.11 3.99
C ALA A 108 -10.77 -6.24 5.25
N ARG A 109 -9.73 -5.40 5.43
CA ARG A 109 -9.60 -4.49 6.57
C ARG A 109 -10.66 -3.39 6.58
N ASN A 110 -11.12 -2.93 5.41
CA ASN A 110 -11.99 -1.75 5.30
C ASN A 110 -13.43 -2.06 4.91
N ALA A 111 -13.72 -3.24 4.36
CA ALA A 111 -15.01 -3.58 3.79
C ALA A 111 -15.84 -4.50 4.69
N ILE A 112 -17.15 -4.32 4.61
CA ILE A 112 -18.15 -5.19 5.24
C ILE A 112 -19.21 -5.65 4.24
N ASN A 113 -19.92 -6.70 4.62
CA ASN A 113 -21.19 -7.06 4.03
C ASN A 113 -22.30 -6.16 4.61
N PRO A 114 -22.92 -5.26 3.82
CA PRO A 114 -23.99 -4.38 4.31
C PRO A 114 -25.26 -5.11 4.75
N GLN A 115 -25.47 -6.37 4.34
CA GLN A 115 -26.64 -7.16 4.73
C GLN A 115 -26.50 -7.76 6.13
N THR A 116 -25.29 -8.21 6.49
CA THR A 116 -25.02 -8.84 7.79
C THR A 116 -24.32 -7.91 8.79
N GLY A 117 -23.72 -6.82 8.29
CA GLY A 117 -22.87 -5.92 9.08
C GLY A 117 -21.54 -6.53 9.52
N GLY A 118 -21.17 -7.71 8.99
CA GLY A 118 -19.92 -8.40 9.30
C GLY A 118 -18.82 -8.14 8.28
N PRO A 119 -17.54 -8.30 8.67
CA PRO A 119 -16.40 -8.18 7.75
C PRO A 119 -16.38 -9.32 6.72
N HIS A 120 -15.74 -9.08 5.58
CA HIS A 120 -15.39 -10.14 4.64
C HIS A 120 -14.00 -10.68 4.93
N THR A 121 -13.84 -12.00 4.91
CA THR A 121 -12.51 -12.63 5.06
C THR A 121 -11.64 -12.38 3.82
N ALA A 122 -10.31 -12.37 4.00
CA ALA A 122 -9.36 -12.24 2.90
C ALA A 122 -9.60 -13.30 1.80
N GLN A 123 -9.81 -14.56 2.20
CA GLN A 123 -10.13 -15.65 1.28
C GLN A 123 -11.41 -15.41 0.49
N ARG A 124 -12.45 -14.84 1.12
CA ARG A 124 -13.71 -14.54 0.41
C ARG A 124 -13.51 -13.49 -0.69
N ILE A 125 -12.70 -12.47 -0.40
CA ILE A 125 -12.34 -11.41 -1.36
C ILE A 125 -11.49 -11.98 -2.49
N GLU A 126 -10.50 -12.82 -2.17
CA GLU A 126 -9.66 -13.49 -3.16
C GLU A 126 -10.50 -14.31 -4.14
N MET A 127 -11.39 -15.18 -3.64
CA MET A 127 -12.30 -15.96 -4.49
C MET A 127 -13.18 -15.07 -5.37
N ALA A 128 -13.69 -13.96 -4.83
CA ALA A 128 -14.51 -13.03 -5.60
C ALA A 128 -13.69 -12.29 -6.68
N MET A 129 -12.41 -12.00 -6.42
CA MET A 129 -11.49 -11.41 -7.41
C MET A 129 -11.20 -12.38 -8.57
N GLU A 130 -11.07 -13.67 -8.28
CA GLU A 130 -10.90 -14.71 -9.30
C GLU A 130 -12.15 -14.87 -10.16
N GLU A 131 -13.32 -14.93 -9.54
CA GLU A 131 -14.61 -15.03 -10.21
C GLU A 131 -14.87 -13.80 -11.11
N ALA A 132 -14.55 -12.60 -10.63
CA ALA A 132 -14.63 -11.36 -11.40
C ALA A 132 -13.51 -11.21 -12.46
N LYS A 133 -12.54 -12.15 -12.53
CA LYS A 133 -11.37 -12.10 -13.42
C LYS A 133 -10.65 -10.75 -13.34
N VAL A 134 -10.40 -10.29 -12.12
CA VAL A 134 -9.76 -9.00 -11.87
C VAL A 134 -8.29 -9.05 -12.32
N HIS A 135 -7.93 -8.17 -13.24
CA HIS A 135 -6.55 -7.94 -13.64
C HIS A 135 -5.93 -6.82 -12.81
N ILE A 136 -4.79 -7.13 -12.17
CA ILE A 136 -3.99 -6.21 -11.37
C ILE A 136 -2.83 -5.68 -12.20
N ASP A 137 -2.50 -4.42 -11.99
CA ASP A 137 -1.40 -3.73 -12.63
C ASP A 137 -0.22 -3.60 -11.66
N ALA A 138 0.97 -4.03 -12.09
CA ALA A 138 2.17 -4.02 -11.27
C ALA A 138 2.65 -2.60 -10.91
N PHE A 139 2.27 -1.58 -11.67
CA PHE A 139 2.76 -0.21 -11.53
C PHE A 139 1.71 0.78 -11.02
N LYS A 140 0.42 0.46 -11.12
CA LYS A 140 -0.62 1.33 -10.54
C LYS A 140 -0.58 1.33 -9.01
N PRO A 141 -0.81 2.48 -8.35
CA PRO A 141 -0.92 2.58 -6.90
C PRO A 141 -1.98 1.61 -6.34
N VAL A 142 -1.74 1.08 -5.13
CA VAL A 142 -2.66 0.13 -4.48
C VAL A 142 -4.04 0.77 -4.28
N ASP A 143 -4.11 2.01 -3.81
CA ASP A 143 -5.38 2.68 -3.47
C ASP A 143 -6.30 2.83 -4.69
N LEU A 144 -5.74 3.18 -5.86
CA LEU A 144 -6.50 3.27 -7.11
C LEU A 144 -7.03 1.90 -7.54
N GLN A 145 -6.22 0.85 -7.37
CA GLN A 145 -6.62 -0.50 -7.70
C GLN A 145 -7.64 -1.05 -6.73
N VAL A 146 -7.56 -0.72 -5.44
CA VAL A 146 -8.54 -1.11 -4.42
C VAL A 146 -9.93 -0.63 -4.81
N GLN A 147 -10.09 0.62 -5.27
CA GLN A 147 -11.39 1.13 -5.72
C GLN A 147 -11.90 0.37 -6.96
N TYR A 148 -11.03 0.17 -7.96
CA TYR A 148 -11.36 -0.59 -9.16
C TYR A 148 -11.80 -2.02 -8.84
N VAL A 149 -11.07 -2.72 -7.95
CA VAL A 149 -11.40 -4.07 -7.52
C VAL A 149 -12.75 -4.06 -6.80
N LEU A 150 -12.97 -3.15 -5.85
CA LEU A 150 -14.23 -3.06 -5.12
C LEU A 150 -15.43 -2.91 -6.07
N ASP A 151 -15.32 -2.06 -7.09
CA ASP A 151 -16.37 -1.87 -8.10
C ASP A 151 -16.66 -3.16 -8.88
N LYS A 152 -15.63 -3.97 -9.16
CA LYS A 152 -15.76 -5.28 -9.82
C LYS A 152 -16.35 -6.36 -8.90
N LEU A 153 -16.17 -6.24 -7.59
CA LEU A 153 -16.70 -7.21 -6.63
C LEU A 153 -18.18 -6.97 -6.29
N ARG A 154 -18.66 -5.72 -6.33
CA ARG A 154 -20.06 -5.35 -5.99
C ARG A 154 -21.15 -6.17 -6.70
N PRO A 155 -21.02 -6.54 -7.99
CA PRO A 155 -22.01 -7.38 -8.66
C PRO A 155 -22.05 -8.83 -8.15
N LEU A 156 -20.96 -9.32 -7.57
CA LEU A 156 -20.84 -10.71 -7.11
C LEU A 156 -21.14 -10.87 -5.62
N ILE A 157 -20.71 -9.89 -4.82
CA ILE A 157 -20.89 -9.90 -3.37
C ILE A 157 -21.38 -8.55 -2.86
N PRO A 158 -22.28 -8.51 -1.86
CA PRO A 158 -22.64 -7.28 -1.19
C PRO A 158 -21.42 -6.81 -0.39
N ILE A 159 -20.79 -5.72 -0.84
CA ILE A 159 -19.57 -5.19 -0.25
C ILE A 159 -19.56 -3.66 -0.31
N ARG A 160 -19.19 -3.02 0.81
CA ARG A 160 -18.91 -1.58 0.86
C ARG A 160 -17.84 -1.28 1.89
N PHE A 161 -17.13 -0.18 1.71
CA PHE A 161 -16.32 0.40 2.77
C PHE A 161 -17.20 1.07 3.79
N ASP A 162 -16.86 0.87 5.06
CA ASP A 162 -17.60 1.44 6.17
C ASP A 162 -16.65 1.70 7.34
N LYS A 163 -17.01 2.64 8.19
CA LYS A 163 -16.33 2.91 9.46
C LYS A 163 -17.36 2.77 10.57
N ILE A 164 -16.97 2.09 11.64
CA ILE A 164 -17.83 1.91 12.80
C ILE A 164 -17.23 2.63 14.00
N ARG A 165 -18.12 3.03 14.91
CA ARG A 165 -17.75 3.60 16.20
C ARG A 165 -18.06 2.61 17.29
N ILE A 166 -17.10 2.34 18.16
CA ILE A 166 -17.22 1.40 19.25
C ILE A 166 -16.93 2.16 20.54
N ALA A 167 -17.91 2.18 21.44
CA ALA A 167 -17.67 2.58 22.81
C ALA A 167 -16.96 1.43 23.54
N VAL A 168 -15.86 1.74 24.20
CA VAL A 168 -15.03 0.80 24.95
C VAL A 168 -14.91 1.33 26.37
N ARG A 169 -15.17 0.47 27.35
CA ARG A 169 -14.93 0.74 28.77
C ARG A 169 -13.85 -0.19 29.29
N LEU A 170 -12.84 0.40 29.93
CA LEU A 170 -11.68 -0.27 30.49
C LEU A 170 -11.51 0.15 31.95
N LYS A 171 -10.95 -0.73 32.76
CA LYS A 171 -10.46 -0.33 34.08
C LYS A 171 -9.19 0.49 33.97
N ALA A 172 -8.87 1.27 35.01
CA ALA A 172 -7.71 2.16 35.02
C ALA A 172 -6.38 1.46 34.71
N ASP A 173 -6.20 0.25 35.22
CA ASP A 173 -5.00 -0.59 35.07
C ASP A 173 -4.89 -1.27 33.70
N GLU A 174 -6.01 -1.42 32.99
CA GLU A 174 -6.09 -2.02 31.65
C GLU A 174 -5.88 -0.99 30.53
N TYR A 175 -6.21 0.27 30.79
CA TYR A 175 -6.18 1.37 29.82
C TYR A 175 -4.85 1.45 29.04
N ALA A 176 -3.73 1.52 29.77
CA ALA A 176 -2.41 1.72 29.15
C ALA A 176 -2.05 0.60 28.15
N ARG A 177 -2.50 -0.64 28.42
CA ARG A 177 -2.20 -1.80 27.58
C ARG A 177 -3.07 -1.83 26.31
N CYS A 178 -4.28 -1.31 26.39
CA CYS A 178 -5.26 -1.34 25.31
C CYS A 178 -5.23 -0.09 24.43
N PHE A 179 -4.75 1.03 24.96
CA PHE A 179 -4.71 2.31 24.24
C PHE A 179 -3.93 2.22 22.93
N GLU A 180 -2.78 1.55 22.96
CA GLU A 180 -1.94 1.33 21.78
C GLU A 180 -2.71 0.64 20.65
N ASP A 181 -3.42 -0.47 20.94
CA ASP A 181 -4.22 -1.18 19.92
C ASP A 181 -5.34 -0.31 19.36
N MET A 182 -6.02 0.46 20.22
CA MET A 182 -7.12 1.34 19.79
C MET A 182 -6.61 2.43 18.84
N THR A 183 -5.39 2.94 19.07
CA THR A 183 -4.75 3.93 18.20
C THR A 183 -4.09 3.33 16.95
N GLU A 184 -3.64 2.07 16.99
CA GLU A 184 -3.08 1.36 15.84
C GLU A 184 -4.20 0.96 14.85
N MET A 185 -5.35 0.55 15.38
CA MET A 185 -6.48 0.04 14.58
C MET A 185 -7.44 1.14 14.13
N GLY A 186 -7.43 2.32 14.77
CA GLY A 186 -8.22 3.46 14.34
C GLY A 186 -7.97 4.72 15.16
N LYS A 187 -9.04 5.48 15.42
CA LYS A 187 -8.95 6.81 16.03
C LYS A 187 -9.85 6.91 17.26
N VAL A 188 -9.28 7.29 18.39
CA VAL A 188 -10.06 7.65 19.59
C VAL A 188 -10.70 9.02 19.36
N MET A 189 -12.02 9.07 19.32
CA MET A 189 -12.83 10.25 18.99
C MET A 189 -13.22 11.04 20.23
N LYS A 190 -13.58 10.33 21.30
CA LYS A 190 -13.98 10.89 22.60
C LYS A 190 -13.47 9.98 23.70
N GLN A 191 -13.13 10.56 24.84
CA GLN A 191 -12.74 9.79 26.02
C GLN A 191 -13.10 10.56 27.30
N GLU A 192 -13.46 9.82 28.34
CA GLU A 192 -13.79 10.33 29.65
C GLU A 192 -13.34 9.35 30.74
N TRP A 193 -12.88 9.91 31.86
CA TRP A 193 -12.63 9.14 33.08
C TRP A 193 -13.85 9.23 33.98
N GLN A 194 -14.35 8.08 34.39
CA GLN A 194 -15.49 7.96 35.29
C GLN A 194 -15.05 8.17 36.74
N LYS A 195 -16.00 8.54 37.60
CA LYS A 195 -15.74 8.77 39.04
C LYS A 195 -15.22 7.54 39.78
N ASN A 196 -15.48 6.35 39.25
CA ASN A 196 -15.01 5.07 39.79
C ASN A 196 -13.60 4.69 39.29
N GLY A 197 -12.96 5.53 38.47
CA GLY A 197 -11.64 5.28 37.88
C GLY A 197 -11.66 4.55 36.53
N ASP A 198 -12.83 4.12 36.04
CA ASP A 198 -12.91 3.49 34.72
C ASP A 198 -12.69 4.53 33.61
N TRP A 199 -12.08 4.09 32.52
CA TRP A 199 -11.97 4.86 31.30
C TRP A 199 -13.07 4.43 30.33
N ILE A 200 -13.75 5.40 29.71
CA ILE A 200 -14.67 5.16 28.60
C ILE A 200 -14.21 5.97 27.41
N GLY A 201 -14.11 5.34 26.25
CA GLY A 201 -13.79 6.04 25.01
C GLY A 201 -14.57 5.51 23.82
N VAL A 202 -14.71 6.36 22.80
CA VAL A 202 -15.30 6.01 21.51
C VAL A 202 -14.19 5.93 20.48
N VAL A 203 -13.99 4.73 19.93
CA VAL A 203 -12.98 4.46 18.89
C VAL A 203 -13.68 4.32 17.54
N GLU A 204 -13.25 5.08 16.55
CA GLU A 204 -13.67 4.93 15.15
C GLU A 204 -12.63 4.06 14.43
N ILE A 205 -13.06 2.91 13.91
CA ILE A 205 -12.20 1.97 13.19
C ILE A 205 -12.80 1.63 11.82
N PRO A 206 -11.99 1.21 10.83
CA PRO A 206 -12.49 0.50 9.67
C PRO A 206 -13.35 -0.69 10.09
N ALA A 207 -14.51 -0.85 9.47
CA ALA A 207 -15.48 -1.84 9.90
C ALA A 207 -14.98 -3.30 9.77
N GLY A 208 -14.01 -3.54 8.88
CA GLY A 208 -13.34 -4.82 8.73
C GLY A 208 -12.53 -5.27 9.95
N LEU A 209 -12.07 -4.33 10.78
CA LEU A 209 -11.23 -4.59 11.98
C LEU A 209 -12.02 -4.87 13.25
N ARG A 210 -13.36 -4.90 13.19
CA ARG A 210 -14.20 -5.03 14.38
C ARG A 210 -13.81 -6.23 15.23
N ASP A 211 -13.73 -7.39 14.59
CA ASP A 211 -13.55 -8.66 15.29
C ASP A 211 -12.11 -8.77 15.82
N ASP A 212 -11.13 -8.22 15.08
CA ASP A 212 -9.73 -8.12 15.53
C ASP A 212 -9.58 -7.20 16.76
N LEU A 213 -10.24 -6.04 16.77
CA LEU A 213 -10.22 -5.14 17.92
C LEU A 213 -10.82 -5.83 19.15
N PHE A 214 -11.98 -6.49 19.00
CA PHE A 214 -12.59 -7.24 20.10
C PHE A 214 -11.68 -8.35 20.61
N HIS A 215 -11.01 -9.08 19.71
CA HIS A 215 -10.09 -10.14 20.11
C HIS A 215 -8.89 -9.58 20.91
N ARG A 216 -8.23 -8.53 20.42
CA ARG A 216 -7.07 -7.92 21.10
C ARG A 216 -7.43 -7.35 22.47
N LEU A 217 -8.54 -6.61 22.57
CA LEU A 217 -9.00 -6.05 23.83
C LEU A 217 -9.32 -7.16 24.83
N ASN A 218 -10.09 -8.19 24.44
CA ASN A 218 -10.42 -9.30 25.33
C ASN A 218 -9.18 -10.08 25.79
N ALA A 219 -8.19 -10.28 24.91
CA ALA A 219 -6.94 -10.96 25.26
C ALA A 219 -6.13 -10.18 26.30
N LYS A 220 -6.09 -8.85 26.20
CA LYS A 220 -5.33 -7.97 27.11
C LYS A 220 -6.03 -7.72 28.43
N THR A 221 -7.35 -7.79 28.48
CA THR A 221 -8.13 -7.56 29.72
C THR A 221 -8.68 -8.85 30.34
N HIS A 222 -8.39 -10.01 29.76
CA HIS A 222 -8.95 -11.29 30.20
C HIS A 222 -10.49 -11.30 30.22
N GLY A 223 -11.12 -10.57 29.29
CA GLY A 223 -12.57 -10.53 29.11
C GLY A 223 -13.34 -9.55 30.00
N THR A 224 -12.66 -8.69 30.76
CA THR A 224 -13.30 -7.66 31.60
C THR A 224 -13.74 -6.41 30.83
N VAL A 225 -13.34 -6.30 29.56
CA VAL A 225 -13.63 -5.12 28.72
C VAL A 225 -15.10 -5.11 28.33
N GLU A 226 -15.77 -3.96 28.49
CA GLU A 226 -17.12 -3.78 27.97
C GLU A 226 -17.05 -3.01 26.65
N THR A 227 -17.63 -3.55 25.59
CA THR A 227 -17.70 -2.88 24.28
C THR A 227 -19.13 -2.75 23.79
N LYS A 228 -19.44 -1.64 23.12
CA LYS A 228 -20.74 -1.39 22.50
C LYS A 228 -20.57 -0.68 21.17
N GLN A 229 -20.99 -1.32 20.08
CA GLN A 229 -21.05 -0.66 18.78
C GLN A 229 -22.12 0.43 18.79
N LEU A 230 -21.74 1.64 18.38
CA LEU A 230 -22.62 2.79 18.22
C LEU A 230 -23.23 2.77 16.81
N LYS A 231 -24.46 3.25 16.70
CA LYS A 231 -25.14 3.46 15.42
C LYS A 231 -24.71 4.77 14.77
#